data_AF-A0A5B1QQI7-F1
#
_entry.id   AF-A0A5B1QQI7-F1
#
_cell.length_a   1.000
_cell.length_b   1.000
_cell.length_c   1.000
_cell.angle_alpha   90.00
_cell.angle_beta   90.00
_cell.angle_gamma   90.00
#
_symmetry.space_group_name_H-M   'P 1'
#
loop_
_entity.id
_entity.type
_entity.pdbx_description
1 polymer ?
#
loop_
_entity_poly.entity_id
_entity_poly.type
_entity_poly.pdbx_seq_one_letter_code
_entity_poly.pdbx_strand_id
1 'polypeptide(L)'
;MQTRTTITRMRGQTETGLEVATLDWMLGRFLGTAHIGDREVLMGDLVDRTGAASPELRSFMSTSSDGSAVRCTWARQPDGSYQLWSSGTYLAEYQPTQEHIAGIGMSWGTMRYWFRPEQLFLDAIITVSINKWIDLQGL
;
A
#
# COMPACT_ATOMS: atom_id res chain seq x y z
N MET A 1 -2.48 -24.03 -3.10
CA MET A 1 -1.16 -23.37 -3.00
C MET A 1 -1.42 -21.93 -2.60
N GLN A 2 -0.99 -21.53 -1.41
CA GLN A 2 -1.10 -20.15 -0.93
C GLN A 2 0.09 -19.37 -1.50
N THR A 3 -0.16 -18.19 -2.08
CA THR A 3 0.91 -17.36 -2.63
C THR A 3 1.30 -16.32 -1.59
N ARG A 4 2.58 -16.24 -1.25
CA ARG A 4 3.11 -15.22 -0.32
C ARG A 4 3.91 -14.18 -1.09
N THR A 5 3.66 -12.91 -0.81
CA THR A 5 4.51 -11.79 -1.24
C THR A 5 5.25 -11.25 -0.02
N THR A 6 6.57 -11.15 -0.11
CA THR A 6 7.41 -10.53 0.91
C THR A 6 7.75 -9.10 0.52
N ILE A 7 7.64 -8.18 1.47
CA ILE A 7 8.01 -6.78 1.31
C ILE A 7 9.28 -6.54 2.10
N THR A 8 10.29 -6.03 1.40
CA THR A 8 11.62 -5.86 1.93
C THR A 8 12.05 -4.40 1.86
N ARG A 9 12.52 -3.84 2.97
CA ARG A 9 13.16 -2.53 3.02
C ARG A 9 14.63 -2.68 2.67
N MET A 10 15.06 -1.99 1.63
CA MET A 10 16.47 -1.90 1.23
C MET A 10 17.04 -0.55 1.68
N ARG A 11 18.23 -0.55 2.28
CA ARG A 11 19.05 0.66 2.49
C ARG A 11 20.27 0.55 1.57
N GLY A 12 20.21 1.21 0.42
CA GLY A 12 21.26 1.09 -0.60
C GLY A 12 21.24 -0.23 -1.37
N GLN A 13 22.18 -0.39 -2.29
CA GLN A 13 22.21 -1.51 -3.26
C GLN A 13 22.91 -2.77 -2.74
N THR A 14 23.71 -2.67 -1.68
CA THR A 14 24.59 -3.75 -1.21
C THR A 14 24.15 -4.40 0.10
N GLU A 15 23.11 -3.89 0.76
CA GLU A 15 22.62 -4.43 2.03
C GLU A 15 21.61 -5.55 1.79
N THR A 16 21.68 -6.60 2.63
CA THR A 16 20.61 -7.60 2.71
C THR A 16 19.35 -6.91 3.21
N GLY A 17 18.31 -6.90 2.39
CA GLY A 17 17.07 -6.21 2.73
C GLY A 17 16.40 -6.80 3.98
N LEU A 18 15.79 -5.92 4.77
CA LEU A 18 15.02 -6.29 5.95
C LEU A 18 13.58 -6.59 5.53
N GLU A 19 13.09 -7.79 5.82
CA GLU A 19 11.66 -8.09 5.69
C GLU A 19 10.87 -7.21 6.66
N VAL A 20 9.91 -6.45 6.13
CA VAL A 20 9.09 -5.50 6.91
C VAL A 20 7.60 -5.86 6.88
N ALA A 21 7.17 -6.66 5.90
CA ALA A 21 5.82 -7.18 5.85
C ALA A 21 5.73 -8.41 4.94
N THR A 22 4.69 -9.22 5.17
CA THR A 22 4.29 -10.30 4.25
C THR A 22 2.81 -10.21 3.94
N LEU A 23 2.45 -10.56 2.71
CA LEU A 23 1.08 -10.63 2.21
C LEU A 23 0.78 -12.07 1.83
N ASP A 24 -0.09 -12.71 2.59
CA ASP A 24 -0.55 -14.07 2.36
C ASP A 24 -1.85 -14.06 1.56
N TRP A 25 -1.73 -14.23 0.25
CA TRP A 25 -2.84 -14.20 -0.67
C TRP A 25 -3.63 -15.51 -0.63
N MET A 26 -4.96 -15.41 -0.57
CA MET A 26 -5.83 -16.56 -0.76
C MET A 26 -5.96 -16.91 -2.25
N LEU A 27 -6.30 -18.17 -2.54
CA LEU A 27 -6.51 -18.63 -3.91
C LEU A 27 -7.68 -17.88 -4.57
N GLY A 28 -7.51 -17.49 -5.84
CA GLY A 28 -8.54 -16.86 -6.65
C GLY A 28 -8.58 -15.34 -6.49
N ARG A 29 -9.78 -14.79 -6.26
CA ARG A 29 -10.05 -13.34 -6.17
C ARG A 29 -10.23 -12.85 -4.73
N PHE A 30 -9.78 -13.64 -3.75
CA PHE A 30 -9.98 -13.34 -2.33
C PHE A 30 -8.72 -12.74 -1.72
N LEU A 31 -8.90 -11.65 -0.99
CA LEU A 31 -7.87 -11.02 -0.17
C LEU A 31 -7.62 -11.88 1.07
N GLY A 32 -6.36 -12.12 1.43
CA GLY A 32 -5.99 -12.90 2.61
C GLY A 32 -5.53 -12.02 3.78
N THR A 33 -4.42 -12.40 4.39
CA THR A 33 -3.89 -11.77 5.61
C THR A 33 -2.56 -11.07 5.33
N ALA A 34 -2.35 -9.90 5.93
CA ALA A 34 -1.08 -9.21 5.91
C ALA A 34 -0.45 -9.24 7.31
N HIS A 35 0.85 -9.53 7.37
CA HIS A 35 1.67 -9.32 8.56
C HIS A 35 2.53 -8.08 8.32
N ILE A 36 2.34 -7.03 9.12
CA ILE A 36 2.99 -5.71 8.96
C ILE A 36 3.64 -5.34 10.29
N GLY A 37 4.97 -5.46 10.38
CA GLY A 37 5.65 -5.44 11.68
C GLY A 37 5.05 -6.51 12.61
N ASP A 38 4.62 -6.09 13.81
CA ASP A 38 4.00 -6.98 14.81
C ASP A 38 2.48 -7.15 14.65
N ARG A 39 1.89 -6.60 13.58
CA ARG A 39 0.43 -6.62 13.36
C ARG A 39 0.04 -7.66 12.32
N GLU A 40 -0.93 -8.49 12.66
CA GLU A 40 -1.68 -9.31 11.70
C GLU A 40 -3.00 -8.62 11.39
N VAL A 41 -3.32 -8.41 10.11
CA VAL A 41 -4.52 -7.71 9.66
C VAL A 41 -5.12 -8.39 8.44
N LEU A 42 -6.46 -8.40 8.32
CA LEU A 42 -7.11 -8.83 7.10
C LEU A 42 -6.84 -7.80 6.01
N MET A 43 -6.39 -8.24 4.84
CA MET A 43 -6.13 -7.33 3.72
C MET A 43 -7.39 -6.58 3.27
N GLY A 44 -8.59 -7.12 3.53
CA GLY A 44 -9.86 -6.44 3.32
C GLY A 44 -10.02 -5.16 4.14
N ASP A 45 -9.50 -5.14 5.37
CA ASP A 45 -9.56 -3.97 6.27
C ASP A 45 -8.57 -2.87 5.83
N LEU A 46 -7.58 -3.22 5.02
CA LEU A 46 -6.61 -2.29 4.41
C LEU A 46 -7.16 -1.62 3.14
N VAL A 47 -8.33 -2.01 2.67
CA VAL A 47 -8.96 -1.51 1.44
C VAL A 47 -10.45 -1.24 1.66
N ASP A 48 -10.80 -0.84 2.87
CA ASP A 48 -12.17 -0.64 3.31
C ASP A 48 -12.88 0.42 2.46
N ARG A 49 -13.99 0.01 1.84
CA ARG A 49 -14.89 0.88 1.07
C ARG A 49 -16.04 1.42 1.94
N THR A 50 -16.13 1.05 3.22
CA THR A 50 -17.23 1.46 4.09
C THR A 50 -17.22 2.97 4.31
N GLY A 51 -18.28 3.65 3.88
CA GLY A 51 -18.39 5.11 3.94
C GLY A 51 -17.69 5.85 2.78
N ALA A 52 -17.16 5.13 1.78
CA ALA A 52 -16.70 5.73 0.55
C ALA A 52 -17.88 6.13 -0.34
N ALA A 53 -17.84 7.36 -0.88
CA ALA A 53 -18.86 7.85 -1.81
C ALA A 53 -18.72 7.26 -3.23
N SER A 54 -17.58 6.65 -3.56
CA SER A 54 -17.34 6.09 -4.89
C SER A 54 -16.38 4.88 -4.85
N PRO A 55 -16.41 3.98 -5.85
CA PRO A 55 -15.58 2.78 -5.90
C PRO A 55 -14.08 3.06 -6.06
N GLU A 56 -13.72 4.27 -6.48
CA GLU A 56 -12.35 4.78 -6.62
C GLU A 56 -11.70 5.12 -5.27
N LEU A 57 -12.48 5.12 -4.19
CA LEU A 57 -12.02 5.43 -2.84
C LEU A 57 -11.91 4.16 -2.01
N ARG A 58 -10.72 3.91 -1.43
CA ARG A 58 -10.48 2.81 -0.49
C ARG A 58 -9.68 3.32 0.69
N SER A 59 -10.11 2.97 1.89
CA SER A 59 -9.56 3.48 3.15
C SER A 59 -8.84 2.41 3.95
N PHE A 60 -7.95 2.86 4.83
CA PHE A 60 -7.32 2.04 5.85
C PHE A 60 -7.07 2.87 7.11
N MET A 61 -6.87 2.18 8.23
CA MET A 61 -6.44 2.78 9.49
C MET A 61 -4.92 2.62 9.65
N SER A 62 -4.25 3.71 10.01
CA SER A 62 -2.83 3.74 10.35
C SER A 62 -2.60 4.53 11.63
N THR A 63 -1.33 4.74 11.99
CA THR A 63 -0.92 5.46 13.19
C THR A 63 -0.22 6.76 12.82
N SER A 64 -0.72 7.85 13.39
CA SER A 64 -0.18 9.21 13.27
C SER A 64 1.13 9.36 14.06
N SER A 65 1.86 10.47 13.85
CA SER A 65 3.10 10.77 14.60
C SER A 65 2.90 10.91 16.11
N ASP A 66 1.70 11.27 16.55
CA ASP A 66 1.33 11.36 17.97
C ASP A 66 0.81 10.03 18.56
N GLY A 67 0.85 8.94 17.78
CA GLY A 67 0.36 7.63 18.18
C GLY A 67 -1.16 7.45 18.04
N SER A 68 -1.90 8.49 17.62
CA SER A 68 -3.34 8.38 17.40
C SER A 68 -3.68 7.58 16.14
N ALA A 69 -4.86 6.97 16.12
CA ALA A 69 -5.37 6.30 14.94
C ALA A 69 -5.77 7.34 13.88
N VAL A 70 -5.27 7.18 12.66
CA VAL A 70 -5.59 8.05 11.53
C VAL A 70 -6.22 7.23 10.41
N ARG A 71 -7.37 7.71 9.91
CA ARG A 71 -7.99 7.15 8.70
C ARG A 71 -7.34 7.79 7.48
N CYS A 72 -6.85 6.96 6.58
CA CYS A 72 -6.27 7.38 5.31
C CYS A 72 -7.10 6.79 4.16
N THR A 73 -7.27 7.56 3.09
CA THR A 73 -8.07 7.17 1.92
C THR A 73 -7.27 7.36 0.66
N TRP A 74 -7.04 6.28 -0.07
CA TRP A 74 -6.55 6.33 -1.43
C TRP A 74 -7.71 6.67 -2.37
N ALA A 75 -7.48 7.67 -3.22
CA ALA A 75 -8.37 8.07 -4.30
C ALA A 75 -7.70 7.76 -5.64
N ARG A 76 -8.23 6.77 -6.36
CA ARG A 76 -7.80 6.40 -7.71
C ARG A 76 -8.15 7.51 -8.70
N GLN A 77 -7.19 7.87 -9.53
CA GLN A 77 -7.34 8.88 -10.57
C GLN A 77 -7.63 8.22 -11.94
N PRO A 78 -8.17 8.97 -12.92
CA PRO A 78 -8.46 8.44 -14.26
C PRO A 78 -7.24 7.88 -15.00
N ASP A 79 -6.04 8.39 -14.72
CA ASP A 79 -4.78 7.94 -15.32
C ASP A 79 -4.18 6.70 -14.62
N GLY A 80 -4.87 6.15 -13.63
CA GLY A 80 -4.41 4.99 -12.84
C GLY A 80 -3.42 5.33 -11.72
N SER A 81 -3.11 6.61 -11.50
CA SER A 81 -2.43 7.06 -10.28
C SER A 81 -3.36 7.01 -9.07
N TYR A 82 -2.79 7.13 -7.87
CA TYR A 82 -3.55 7.23 -6.62
C TYR A 82 -3.06 8.41 -5.81
N GLN A 83 -3.99 9.09 -5.15
CA GLN A 83 -3.69 10.15 -4.20
C GLN A 83 -4.15 9.73 -2.80
N LEU A 84 -3.29 9.88 -1.80
CA LEU A 84 -3.59 9.55 -0.41
C LEU A 84 -4.02 10.81 0.33
N TRP A 85 -5.15 10.72 1.02
CA TRP A 85 -5.70 11.80 1.80
C TRP A 85 -6.01 11.36 3.22
N SER A 86 -5.98 12.29 4.17
CA SER A 86 -6.55 12.12 5.50
C SER A 86 -7.13 13.43 6.00
N SER A 87 -8.40 13.44 6.41
CA SER A 87 -9.07 14.63 6.96
C SER A 87 -8.88 15.89 6.10
N GLY A 88 -8.96 15.75 4.77
CA GLY A 88 -8.75 16.84 3.81
C GLY A 88 -7.28 17.21 3.53
N THR A 89 -6.32 16.58 4.21
CA THR A 89 -4.89 16.77 3.99
C THR A 89 -4.38 15.77 2.97
N TYR A 90 -3.66 16.26 1.96
CA TYR A 90 -2.95 15.43 0.98
C TYR A 90 -1.65 14.90 1.57
N LEU A 91 -1.47 13.57 1.55
CA LEU A 91 -0.39 12.87 2.26
C LEU A 91 0.63 12.24 1.32
N ALA A 92 0.19 11.70 0.19
CA ALA A 92 1.04 11.03 -0.78
C ALA A 92 0.39 10.92 -2.15
N GLU A 93 1.20 10.61 -3.16
CA GLU A 93 0.77 10.14 -4.47
C GLU A 93 1.56 8.91 -4.85
N TYR A 94 0.90 8.05 -5.62
CA TYR A 94 1.51 6.95 -6.32
C TYR A 94 1.28 7.13 -7.82
N GLN A 95 2.38 7.18 -8.57
CA GLN A 95 2.35 7.19 -10.03
C GLN A 95 2.81 5.82 -10.56
N PRO A 96 1.98 5.09 -11.31
CA PRO A 96 2.44 3.90 -12.01
C PRO A 96 3.48 4.30 -13.07
N THR A 97 4.58 3.56 -13.12
CA THR A 97 5.61 3.66 -14.15
C THR A 97 6.06 2.25 -14.51
N GLN A 98 6.71 2.09 -15.66
CA GLN A 98 7.34 0.82 -16.03
C GLN A 98 8.71 1.13 -16.60
N GLU A 99 9.67 1.30 -15.70
CA GLU A 99 11.03 1.73 -16.03
C GLU A 99 12.04 0.74 -15.49
N HIS A 100 13.01 0.37 -16.34
CA HIS A 100 14.10 -0.48 -15.90
C HIS A 100 15.19 0.38 -15.24
N ILE A 101 15.40 0.18 -13.94
CA ILE A 101 16.45 0.85 -13.18
C ILE A 101 17.69 -0.04 -13.19
N ALA A 102 18.76 0.44 -13.82
CA ALA A 102 20.04 -0.27 -13.90
C ALA A 102 20.53 -0.68 -12.51
N GLY A 103 20.82 -1.97 -12.33
CA GLY A 103 21.29 -2.54 -11.07
C GLY A 103 20.23 -2.79 -10.00
N ILE A 104 18.95 -2.45 -10.22
CA ILE A 104 17.85 -2.68 -9.28
C ILE A 104 16.77 -3.58 -9.89
N GLY A 105 16.46 -3.39 -11.18
CA GLY A 105 15.44 -4.15 -11.89
C GLY A 105 14.26 -3.27 -12.32
N MET A 106 13.07 -3.87 -12.45
CA MET A 106 11.89 -3.18 -12.94
C MET A 106 11.24 -2.34 -11.84
N SER A 107 11.07 -1.05 -12.08
CA SER A 107 10.23 -0.15 -11.29
C SER A 107 8.81 -0.17 -11.86
N TRP A 108 7.84 -0.47 -11.00
CA TRP A 108 6.41 -0.53 -11.34
C TRP A 108 5.63 0.72 -10.93
N GLY A 109 6.33 1.71 -10.35
CA GLY A 109 5.77 2.99 -9.95
C GLY A 109 6.59 3.70 -8.90
N THR A 110 6.29 4.97 -8.73
CA THR A 110 6.95 5.87 -7.79
C THR A 110 5.93 6.41 -6.80
N MET A 111 6.25 6.32 -5.50
CA MET A 111 5.46 6.95 -4.46
C MET A 111 6.18 8.19 -3.92
N ARG A 112 5.47 9.32 -3.87
CA ARG A 112 5.93 10.58 -3.26
C ARG A 112 5.05 10.84 -2.04
N TYR A 113 5.64 11.27 -0.92
CA TYR A 113 4.93 11.38 0.35
C TYR A 113 5.43 12.58 1.16
N TRP A 114 4.54 13.13 2.00
CA TRP A 114 4.77 14.35 2.78
C TRP A 114 4.55 14.15 4.29
N PHE A 115 4.55 12.91 4.75
CA PHE A 115 4.46 12.54 6.16
C PHE A 115 5.77 11.88 6.64
N ARG A 116 5.97 11.83 7.96
CA ARG A 116 7.17 11.28 8.62
C ARG A 116 7.01 9.89 9.27
N PRO A 117 5.83 9.47 9.78
CA PRO A 117 5.72 8.19 10.45
C PRO A 117 6.08 7.03 9.52
N GLU A 118 7.06 6.21 9.92
CA GLU A 118 7.53 5.07 9.11
C GLU A 118 6.44 4.01 8.95
N GLN A 119 5.62 3.80 9.98
CA GLN A 119 4.47 2.89 9.90
C GLN A 119 3.46 3.34 8.84
N LEU A 120 3.15 4.65 8.80
CA LEU A 120 2.24 5.19 7.79
C LEU A 120 2.80 5.01 6.37
N PHE A 121 4.11 5.08 6.20
CA PHE A 121 4.76 4.82 4.91
C PHE A 121 4.56 3.38 4.47
N LEU A 122 4.82 2.44 5.38
CA LEU A 122 4.67 1.02 5.13
C LEU A 122 3.21 0.66 4.83
N ASP A 123 2.27 1.11 5.67
CA ASP A 123 0.83 0.91 5.47
C ASP A 123 0.38 1.48 4.11
N ALA A 124 0.84 2.69 3.75
CA ALA A 124 0.50 3.33 2.48
C ALA A 124 1.03 2.56 1.26
N ILE A 125 2.26 2.02 1.30
CA ILE A 125 2.81 1.19 0.21
C ILE A 125 2.04 -0.13 0.07
N ILE A 126 1.72 -0.77 1.18
CA ILE A 126 1.00 -2.05 1.19
C ILE A 126 -0.40 -1.86 0.61
N THR A 127 -1.12 -0.87 1.13
CA THR A 127 -2.51 -0.59 0.73
C THR A 127 -2.60 -0.16 -0.73
N VAL A 128 -1.66 0.65 -1.26
CA VAL A 128 -1.67 0.98 -2.69
C VAL A 128 -1.35 -0.24 -3.57
N SER A 129 -0.47 -1.14 -3.10
CA SER A 129 -0.16 -2.39 -3.82
C SER A 129 -1.37 -3.32 -3.88
N ILE A 130 -2.12 -3.45 -2.79
CA ILE A 130 -3.37 -4.23 -2.74
C ILE A 130 -4.42 -3.57 -3.65
N ASN A 131 -4.61 -2.25 -3.57
CA ASN A 131 -5.54 -1.51 -4.44
C ASN A 131 -5.27 -1.76 -5.93
N LYS A 132 -3.99 -1.71 -6.34
CA LYS A 132 -3.59 -2.02 -7.71
C LYS A 132 -3.93 -3.44 -8.11
N TRP A 133 -3.68 -4.42 -7.23
CA TRP A 133 -4.04 -5.80 -7.50
C TRP A 133 -5.55 -5.95 -7.71
N ILE A 134 -6.37 -5.36 -6.83
CA ILE A 134 -7.84 -5.39 -6.93
C ILE A 134 -8.29 -4.79 -8.27
N ASP A 135 -7.72 -3.65 -8.66
CA ASP A 135 -8.05 -2.99 -9.92
C ASP A 135 -7.65 -3.82 -11.14
N LEU A 136 -6.49 -4.51 -11.10
CA LEU A 136 -6.06 -5.44 -12.14
C LEU A 136 -6.97 -6.67 -12.25
N GLN A 137 -7.63 -7.08 -11.17
CA GLN A 137 -8.64 -8.14 -11.20
C GLN A 137 -10.04 -7.65 -11.64
N GLY A 138 -10.23 -6.33 -11.78
CA GLY A 138 -11.52 -5.71 -12.11
C GLY A 138 -12.54 -5.75 -10.97
N LEU A 139 -12.10 -5.49 -9.73
CA LEU A 139 -12.90 -5.62 -8.48
C LEU A 139 -13.14 -4.29 -7.72
#